data_AF-A0A832GSW1-F1
#
_entry.id   AF-A0A832GSW1-F1
#
_cell.length_a   1.000
_cell.length_b   1.000
_cell.length_c   1.000
_cell.angle_alpha   90.00
_cell.angle_beta   90.00
_cell.angle_gamma   90.00
#
_symmetry.space_group_name_H-M   'P 1'
#
loop_
_entity.id
_entity.type
_entity.pdbx_description
1 polymer ?
#
loop_
_entity_poly.entity_id
_entity_poly.type
_entity_poly.pdbx_seq_one_letter_code
_entity_poly.pdbx_strand_id
1 'polypeptide(L)'
;LKFRGTLHQKGEFPFTILPKDGVVVIPLSAIELKQKSSNFRITSGIEELDKMCGGGFFRDSIILVSGATGTGKTLMATEFIDGALKKGEKSLLFAFEESREQLFRNAIGWGIDYEKMEKNGSLKVSCEYPEVSGLEDHLIRMKSEIESFKPTRVAIDSMSALERVSTKKGFREFVIGITSFIKQKEIAGLFTSTSPTLMGGTSITEAHISTITDSIILLRYVELFGEMRRGITVLKMRGSMHDKHICEFTIDSKGMHIKQPFKDLYGIIAGEPKFVSRSELERLDNLFDDIK
;
A
#
# COMPACT_ATOMS: atom_id res chain seq x y z
N LEU A 1 -27.15 0.72 -25.23
CA LEU A 1 -27.30 1.22 -26.62
C LEU A 1 -28.50 2.18 -26.81
N LYS A 2 -29.73 1.89 -26.33
CA LYS A 2 -30.76 2.90 -26.00
C LYS A 2 -31.89 2.24 -25.19
N PHE A 3 -32.55 2.99 -24.31
CA PHE A 3 -33.82 2.61 -23.67
C PHE A 3 -34.85 3.69 -24.01
N ARG A 4 -35.97 3.32 -24.65
CA ARG A 4 -36.97 4.31 -25.10
C ARG A 4 -37.78 4.81 -23.90
N GLY A 5 -37.93 6.12 -23.77
CA GLY A 5 -38.76 6.75 -22.74
C GLY A 5 -38.15 6.79 -21.34
N THR A 6 -36.91 6.33 -21.15
CA THR A 6 -36.25 6.29 -19.84
C THR A 6 -34.75 6.53 -19.96
N LEU A 7 -34.11 6.91 -18.85
CA LEU A 7 -32.66 7.06 -18.76
C LEU A 7 -32.01 5.70 -18.45
N HIS A 8 -30.80 5.50 -18.96
CA HIS A 8 -29.96 4.34 -18.63
C HIS A 8 -28.49 4.76 -18.56
N GLN A 9 -27.68 3.99 -17.84
CA GLN A 9 -26.23 4.20 -17.82
C GLN A 9 -25.64 3.87 -19.20
N LYS A 10 -24.77 4.75 -19.71
CA LYS A 10 -24.14 4.64 -21.02
C LYS A 10 -22.71 4.11 -20.87
N GLY A 11 -22.21 3.44 -21.90
CA GLY A 11 -20.87 2.88 -21.94
C GLY A 11 -20.86 1.36 -21.83
N GLU A 12 -19.65 0.81 -21.75
CA GLU A 12 -19.39 -0.60 -21.50
C GLU A 12 -19.18 -0.82 -20.01
N PHE A 13 -19.73 -1.92 -19.49
CA PHE A 13 -19.56 -2.33 -18.11
C PHE A 13 -18.94 -3.72 -18.06
N PRO A 14 -17.83 -3.90 -17.32
CA PRO A 14 -17.28 -5.22 -17.11
C PRO A 14 -18.31 -6.11 -16.41
N PHE A 15 -18.37 -7.38 -16.81
CA PHE A 15 -19.17 -8.40 -16.16
C PHE A 15 -18.44 -9.74 -16.16
N THR A 16 -18.79 -10.63 -15.24
CA THR A 16 -18.39 -12.04 -15.26
C THR A 16 -19.62 -12.93 -15.22
N ILE A 17 -19.44 -14.22 -15.49
CA ILE A 17 -20.48 -15.24 -15.35
C ILE A 17 -20.06 -16.22 -14.26
N LEU A 18 -20.71 -16.13 -13.09
CA LEU A 18 -20.45 -17.05 -11.99
C LEU A 18 -21.35 -18.29 -12.08
N PRO A 19 -20.86 -19.48 -11.73
CA PRO A 19 -21.66 -20.70 -11.77
C PRO A 19 -22.96 -20.65 -10.96
N LYS A 20 -23.00 -19.89 -9.87
CA LYS A 20 -24.17 -19.76 -8.98
C LYS A 20 -25.03 -18.53 -9.27
N ASP A 21 -24.40 -17.41 -9.62
CA ASP A 21 -25.05 -16.10 -9.68
C ASP A 21 -25.35 -15.65 -11.12
N GLY A 22 -24.88 -16.39 -12.14
CA GLY A 22 -25.05 -16.03 -13.54
C GLY A 22 -24.27 -14.77 -13.89
N VAL A 23 -24.87 -13.88 -14.67
CA VAL A 23 -24.22 -12.63 -15.11
C VAL A 23 -24.12 -11.63 -13.96
N VAL A 24 -22.90 -11.34 -13.53
CA VAL A 24 -22.59 -10.34 -12.49
C VAL A 24 -21.92 -9.14 -13.14
N VAL A 25 -22.65 -8.02 -13.24
CA VAL A 25 -22.14 -6.75 -13.78
C VAL A 25 -21.44 -5.96 -12.69
N ILE A 26 -20.34 -5.30 -13.03
CA ILE A 26 -19.56 -4.42 -12.14
C ILE A 26 -19.73 -2.96 -12.59
N PRO A 27 -20.83 -2.28 -12.18
CA PRO A 27 -21.10 -0.91 -12.61
C PRO A 27 -20.27 0.08 -11.80
N LEU A 28 -19.01 0.31 -12.19
CA LEU A 28 -18.14 1.28 -11.51
C LEU A 28 -18.71 2.71 -11.54
N SER A 29 -19.46 3.06 -12.58
CA SER A 29 -20.22 4.32 -12.70
C SER A 29 -21.32 4.50 -11.65
N ALA A 30 -21.80 3.41 -11.04
CA ALA A 30 -22.81 3.45 -10.00
C ALA A 30 -22.21 3.62 -8.60
N ILE A 31 -20.88 3.59 -8.47
CA ILE A 31 -20.20 3.82 -7.19
C ILE A 31 -20.34 5.29 -6.82
N GLU A 32 -21.12 5.56 -5.77
CA GLU A 32 -21.24 6.90 -5.20
C GLU A 32 -20.05 7.23 -4.29
N LEU A 33 -19.54 8.46 -4.38
CA LEU A 33 -18.50 8.99 -3.49
C LEU A 33 -19.10 9.47 -2.16
N LYS A 34 -19.71 8.55 -1.39
CA LYS A 34 -20.33 8.81 -0.07
C LYS A 34 -19.68 7.98 1.05
N GLN A 35 -18.43 7.58 0.87
CA GLN A 35 -17.72 6.79 1.88
C GLN A 35 -17.60 7.62 3.17
N LYS A 36 -17.91 7.00 4.31
CA LYS A 36 -17.68 7.62 5.61
C LYS A 36 -16.20 7.82 5.82
N SER A 37 -15.84 8.89 6.53
CA SER A 37 -14.47 9.09 6.99
C SER A 37 -14.44 9.45 8.46
N SER A 38 -13.42 8.96 9.16
CA SER A 38 -13.25 9.12 10.61
C SER A 38 -11.82 9.53 10.96
N ASN A 39 -11.65 10.16 12.13
CA ASN A 39 -10.33 10.45 12.67
C ASN A 39 -9.71 9.27 13.42
N PHE A 40 -10.30 8.07 13.33
CA PHE A 40 -9.84 6.91 14.08
C PHE A 40 -8.54 6.37 13.50
N ARG A 41 -7.52 6.26 14.36
CA ARG A 41 -6.17 5.83 13.99
C ARG A 41 -5.94 4.35 14.30
N ILE A 42 -5.16 3.70 13.45
CA ILE A 42 -4.65 2.34 13.64
C ILE A 42 -3.13 2.34 13.52
N THR A 43 -2.48 1.42 14.23
CA THR A 43 -1.03 1.23 14.11
C THR A 43 -0.66 0.62 12.76
N SER A 44 0.44 1.07 12.19
CA SER A 44 1.11 0.48 11.04
C SER A 44 1.83 -0.84 11.37
N GLY A 45 1.97 -1.18 12.65
CA GLY A 45 2.82 -2.27 13.15
C GLY A 45 4.19 -1.78 13.63
N ILE A 46 4.63 -0.62 13.13
CA ILE A 46 5.95 -0.02 13.42
C ILE A 46 5.73 1.29 14.17
N GLU A 47 6.21 1.38 15.42
CA GLU A 47 5.95 2.53 16.29
C GLU A 47 6.52 3.84 15.73
N GLU A 48 7.73 3.79 15.17
CA GLU A 48 8.38 4.94 14.55
C GLU A 48 7.62 5.43 13.33
N LEU A 49 7.05 4.52 12.53
CA LEU A 49 6.24 4.89 11.38
C LEU A 49 4.92 5.52 11.83
N ASP A 50 4.32 5.04 12.91
CA ASP A 50 3.14 5.66 13.49
C ASP A 50 3.42 7.10 13.92
N LYS A 51 4.58 7.36 14.52
CA LYS A 51 5.04 8.72 14.84
C LYS A 51 5.21 9.56 13.56
N MET A 52 5.85 9.01 12.52
CA MET A 52 5.99 9.69 11.23
C MET A 52 4.62 10.02 10.58
N CYS A 53 3.60 9.21 10.82
CA CYS A 53 2.23 9.43 10.33
C CYS A 53 1.36 10.31 11.24
N GLY A 54 1.92 10.88 12.32
CA GLY A 54 1.16 11.70 13.28
C GLY A 54 0.18 10.88 14.14
N GLY A 55 0.56 9.66 14.49
CA GLY A 55 -0.21 8.75 15.34
C GLY A 55 -0.77 7.51 14.63
N GLY A 56 -0.15 7.05 13.54
CA GLY A 56 -0.57 5.88 12.76
C GLY A 56 -1.51 6.21 11.60
N PHE A 57 -1.99 5.19 10.89
CA PHE A 57 -2.86 5.34 9.72
C PHE A 57 -4.32 5.60 10.10
N PHE A 58 -5.11 6.18 9.19
CA PHE A 58 -6.57 6.22 9.37
C PHE A 58 -7.19 4.86 9.03
N ARG A 59 -8.17 4.42 9.81
CA ARG A 59 -8.87 3.14 9.58
C ARG A 59 -9.59 3.10 8.23
N ASP A 60 -10.21 4.20 7.83
CA ASP A 60 -10.98 4.33 6.59
C ASP A 60 -10.13 4.83 5.42
N SER A 61 -8.84 4.47 5.38
CA SER A 61 -7.90 4.94 4.37
C SER A 61 -7.22 3.83 3.58
N ILE A 62 -6.77 4.18 2.37
CA ILE A 62 -5.88 3.35 1.57
C ILE A 62 -4.46 3.90 1.67
N ILE A 63 -3.56 3.03 2.11
CA ILE A 63 -2.13 3.24 2.21
C ILE A 63 -1.45 2.56 1.03
N LEU A 64 -0.64 3.30 0.29
CA LEU A 64 0.21 2.75 -0.76
C LEU A 64 1.66 2.71 -0.29
N VAL A 65 2.26 1.53 -0.29
CA VAL A 65 3.70 1.34 -0.07
C VAL A 65 4.36 1.14 -1.43
N SER A 66 5.13 2.13 -1.87
CA SER A 66 5.82 2.11 -3.16
C SER A 66 7.32 2.04 -2.99
N GLY A 67 8.01 1.30 -3.87
CA GLY A 67 9.47 1.21 -3.87
C GLY A 67 10.00 0.12 -4.79
N ALA A 68 11.30 0.15 -5.05
CA ALA A 68 11.97 -0.87 -5.86
C ALA A 68 11.86 -2.27 -5.26
N THR A 69 12.21 -3.30 -6.03
CA THR A 69 12.31 -4.67 -5.51
C THR A 69 13.31 -4.77 -4.33
N GLY A 70 13.01 -5.61 -3.34
CA GLY A 70 13.87 -5.81 -2.16
C GLY A 70 13.90 -4.66 -1.14
N THR A 71 13.12 -3.59 -1.35
CA THR A 71 13.07 -2.45 -0.41
C THR A 71 12.30 -2.75 0.88
N GLY A 72 11.50 -3.80 0.97
CA GLY A 72 10.77 -4.17 2.20
C GLY A 72 9.26 -3.91 2.19
N LYS A 73 8.64 -3.84 1.00
CA LYS A 73 7.18 -3.65 0.86
C LYS A 73 6.35 -4.79 1.48
N THR A 74 6.76 -6.04 1.22
CA THR A 74 6.13 -7.23 1.81
C THR A 74 6.30 -7.29 3.32
N LEU A 75 7.46 -6.85 3.83
CA LEU A 75 7.68 -6.68 5.27
C LEU A 75 6.71 -5.63 5.84
N MET A 76 6.53 -4.48 5.19
CA MET A 76 5.54 -3.48 5.61
C MET A 76 4.10 -4.03 5.64
N ALA A 77 3.73 -4.86 4.65
CA ALA A 77 2.44 -5.54 4.67
C ALA A 77 2.33 -6.52 5.85
N THR A 78 3.43 -7.20 6.19
CA THR A 78 3.50 -8.15 7.32
C THR A 78 3.39 -7.44 8.67
N GLU A 79 4.11 -6.34 8.87
CA GLU A 79 4.01 -5.49 10.07
C GLU A 79 2.60 -4.90 10.23
N PHE A 80 1.99 -4.48 9.12
CA PHE A 80 0.61 -3.98 9.11
C PHE A 80 -0.41 -5.04 9.54
N ILE A 81 -0.19 -6.29 9.16
CA ILE A 81 -1.01 -7.44 9.58
C ILE A 81 -0.79 -7.74 11.07
N ASP A 82 0.46 -7.75 11.54
CA ASP A 82 0.80 -7.99 12.94
C ASP A 82 0.25 -6.88 13.87
N GLY A 83 0.23 -5.64 13.40
CA GLY A 83 -0.40 -4.53 14.12
C GLY A 83 -1.89 -4.76 14.40
N ALA A 84 -2.60 -5.54 13.57
CA ALA A 84 -3.98 -5.95 13.83
C ALA A 84 -4.05 -7.09 14.85
N LEU A 85 -3.16 -8.09 14.73
CA LEU A 85 -3.08 -9.21 15.66
C LEU A 85 -2.88 -8.73 17.11
N LYS A 86 -1.99 -7.76 17.32
CA LYS A 86 -1.72 -7.13 18.62
C LYS A 86 -2.95 -6.45 19.24
N LYS A 87 -3.98 -6.16 18.44
CA LYS A 87 -5.26 -5.59 18.86
C LYS A 87 -6.41 -6.62 18.88
N GLY A 88 -6.12 -7.89 18.60
CA GLY A 88 -7.13 -8.95 18.52
C GLY A 88 -8.03 -8.81 17.29
N GLU A 89 -7.56 -8.12 16.24
CA GLU A 89 -8.32 -7.87 15.02
C GLU A 89 -7.98 -8.87 13.91
N LYS A 90 -8.83 -8.90 12.88
CA LYS A 90 -8.69 -9.80 11.73
C LYS A 90 -8.05 -9.10 10.52
N SER A 91 -7.15 -9.80 9.86
CA SER A 91 -6.44 -9.33 8.66
C SER A 91 -6.60 -10.29 7.50
N LEU A 92 -6.68 -9.75 6.27
CA LEU A 92 -6.72 -10.52 5.05
C LEU A 92 -5.56 -10.09 4.14
N LEU A 93 -4.75 -11.05 3.71
CA LEU A 93 -3.64 -10.83 2.78
C LEU A 93 -3.97 -11.46 1.43
N PHE A 94 -3.97 -10.64 0.38
CA PHE A 94 -3.98 -11.11 -1.01
C PHE A 94 -2.57 -11.01 -1.56
N ALA A 95 -1.98 -12.15 -1.91
CA ALA A 95 -0.63 -12.24 -2.45
C ALA A 95 -0.66 -12.72 -3.91
N PHE A 96 0.09 -12.02 -4.75
CA PHE A 96 0.13 -12.20 -6.20
C PHE A 96 1.55 -12.45 -6.75
N GLU A 97 2.57 -12.44 -5.89
CA GLU A 97 3.97 -12.63 -6.29
C GLU A 97 4.61 -13.87 -5.65
N GLU A 98 4.38 -14.10 -4.36
CA GLU A 98 5.02 -15.17 -3.59
C GLU A 98 4.04 -16.30 -3.26
N SER A 99 4.57 -17.53 -3.18
CA SER A 99 3.79 -18.67 -2.69
C SER A 99 3.47 -18.50 -1.20
N ARG A 100 2.44 -19.22 -0.76
CA ARG A 100 2.02 -19.25 0.64
C ARG A 100 3.16 -19.70 1.56
N GLU A 101 3.85 -20.79 1.23
CA GLU A 101 4.97 -21.32 2.02
C GLU A 101 6.13 -20.32 2.09
N GLN A 102 6.41 -19.63 0.99
CA GLN A 102 7.47 -18.62 0.93
C GLN A 102 7.13 -17.42 1.83
N LEU A 103 5.91 -16.90 1.77
CA LEU A 103 5.44 -15.82 2.64
C LEU A 103 5.53 -16.20 4.11
N PHE A 104 5.14 -17.43 4.46
CA PHE A 104 5.10 -17.88 5.86
C PHE A 104 6.51 -18.04 6.40
N ARG A 105 7.42 -18.60 5.60
CA ARG A 105 8.84 -18.69 5.95
C ARG A 105 9.45 -17.30 6.16
N ASN A 106 9.17 -16.35 5.27
CA ASN A 106 9.70 -14.99 5.37
C ASN A 106 9.13 -14.26 6.61
N ALA A 107 7.83 -14.38 6.86
CA ALA A 107 7.16 -13.83 8.04
C ALA A 107 7.77 -14.35 9.35
N ILE A 108 8.01 -15.67 9.44
CA ILE A 108 8.70 -16.29 10.59
C ILE A 108 10.11 -15.69 10.75
N GLY A 109 10.81 -15.45 9.65
CA GLY A 109 12.10 -14.78 9.64
C GLY A 109 12.10 -13.38 10.23
N TRP A 110 10.95 -12.71 10.27
CA TRP A 110 10.74 -11.40 10.91
C TRP A 110 10.07 -11.49 12.29
N GLY A 111 9.85 -12.70 12.81
CA GLY A 111 9.24 -12.95 14.12
C GLY A 111 7.72 -13.04 14.12
N ILE A 112 7.07 -13.14 12.95
CA ILE A 112 5.61 -13.20 12.81
C ILE A 112 5.17 -14.58 12.29
N ASP A 113 4.30 -15.25 13.04
CA ASP A 113 3.85 -16.62 12.73
C ASP A 113 2.47 -16.60 12.05
N TYR A 114 2.46 -16.53 10.72
CA TYR A 114 1.23 -16.58 9.92
C TYR A 114 0.45 -17.89 10.08
N GLU A 115 1.14 -19.01 10.32
CA GLU A 115 0.46 -20.30 10.50
C GLU A 115 -0.39 -20.29 11.77
N LYS A 116 0.16 -19.75 12.86
CA LYS A 116 -0.58 -19.55 14.12
C LYS A 116 -1.73 -18.55 13.94
N MET A 117 -1.53 -17.48 13.18
CA MET A 117 -2.56 -16.48 12.91
C MET A 117 -3.72 -17.01 12.06
N GLU A 118 -3.49 -17.96 11.16
CA GLU A 118 -4.60 -18.58 10.44
C GLU A 118 -5.31 -19.62 11.29
N LYS A 119 -4.57 -20.42 12.07
CA LYS A 119 -5.17 -21.41 12.99
C LYS A 119 -6.10 -20.77 14.01
N ASN A 120 -5.79 -19.56 14.48
CA ASN A 120 -6.64 -18.82 15.42
C ASN A 120 -7.72 -17.96 14.72
N GLY A 121 -7.79 -17.95 13.39
CA GLY A 121 -8.78 -17.20 12.61
C GLY A 121 -8.58 -15.67 12.59
N SER A 122 -7.40 -15.18 12.97
CA SER A 122 -7.05 -13.75 12.91
C SER A 122 -6.46 -13.35 11.55
N LEU A 123 -5.90 -14.29 10.79
CA LEU A 123 -5.41 -14.07 9.43
C LEU A 123 -6.12 -14.99 8.46
N LYS A 124 -6.26 -14.53 7.22
CA LYS A 124 -6.48 -15.37 6.05
C LYS A 124 -5.52 -14.93 4.96
N VAL A 125 -4.85 -15.87 4.32
CA VAL A 125 -3.94 -15.58 3.20
C VAL A 125 -4.46 -16.24 1.92
N SER A 126 -4.67 -15.44 0.88
CA SER A 126 -5.09 -15.86 -0.46
C SER A 126 -3.93 -15.62 -1.42
N CYS A 127 -3.35 -16.69 -1.98
CA CYS A 127 -2.18 -16.64 -2.86
C CYS A 127 -2.56 -17.15 -4.25
N GLU A 128 -2.45 -16.31 -5.26
CA GLU A 128 -2.72 -16.71 -6.64
C GLU A 128 -1.89 -15.90 -7.64
N TYR A 129 -1.54 -16.50 -8.77
CA TYR A 129 -0.94 -15.75 -9.87
C TYR A 129 -1.97 -14.82 -10.53
N PRO A 130 -1.60 -13.58 -10.89
CA PRO A 130 -2.46 -12.66 -11.64
C PRO A 130 -3.02 -13.23 -12.95
N GLU A 131 -2.30 -14.15 -13.58
CA GLU A 131 -2.65 -14.74 -14.87
C GLU A 131 -3.78 -15.77 -14.80
N VAL A 132 -4.17 -16.21 -13.59
CA VAL A 132 -5.21 -17.25 -13.40
C VAL A 132 -6.59 -16.74 -13.81
N SER A 133 -6.86 -15.43 -13.71
CA SER A 133 -8.17 -14.86 -14.02
C SER A 133 -8.12 -13.39 -14.44
N GLY A 134 -9.21 -12.88 -15.01
CA GLY A 134 -9.35 -11.46 -15.31
C GLY A 134 -9.42 -10.60 -14.04
N LEU A 135 -9.17 -9.29 -14.17
CA LEU A 135 -9.28 -8.36 -13.03
C LEU A 135 -10.70 -8.29 -12.48
N GLU A 136 -11.71 -8.49 -13.32
CA GLU A 136 -13.11 -8.56 -12.94
C GLU A 136 -13.38 -9.71 -11.98
N ASP A 137 -12.82 -10.89 -12.27
CA ASP A 137 -12.94 -12.10 -11.45
C ASP A 137 -12.15 -11.94 -10.14
N HIS A 138 -10.92 -11.42 -10.21
CA HIS A 138 -10.15 -11.08 -9.01
C HIS A 138 -10.92 -10.10 -8.12
N LEU A 139 -11.53 -9.05 -8.69
CA LEU A 139 -12.30 -8.07 -7.92
C LEU A 139 -13.49 -8.71 -7.21
N ILE A 140 -14.26 -9.54 -7.92
CA ILE A 140 -15.43 -10.21 -7.36
C ILE A 140 -15.03 -11.20 -6.26
N ARG A 141 -14.00 -12.00 -6.50
CA ARG A 141 -13.49 -12.95 -5.51
C ARG A 141 -12.98 -12.22 -4.27
N MET A 142 -12.14 -11.19 -4.43
CA MET A 142 -11.61 -10.41 -3.31
C MET A 142 -12.73 -9.78 -2.48
N LYS A 143 -13.77 -9.24 -3.12
CA LYS A 143 -14.97 -8.74 -2.43
C LYS A 143 -15.65 -9.83 -1.61
N SER A 144 -15.90 -11.00 -2.22
CA SER A 144 -16.51 -12.15 -1.55
C SER A 144 -15.69 -12.64 -0.35
N GLU A 145 -14.36 -12.69 -0.49
CA GLU A 145 -13.45 -13.03 0.59
C GLU A 145 -13.47 -12.01 1.73
N ILE A 146 -13.49 -10.72 1.42
CA ILE A 146 -13.61 -9.65 2.41
C ILE A 146 -14.97 -9.74 3.16
N GLU A 147 -16.07 -10.01 2.45
CA GLU A 147 -17.41 -10.09 3.08
C GLU A 147 -17.58 -11.32 3.97
N SER A 148 -17.04 -12.46 3.55
CA SER A 148 -17.11 -13.69 4.31
C SER A 148 -16.20 -13.65 5.55
N PHE A 149 -14.98 -13.14 5.40
CA PHE A 149 -13.98 -13.13 6.48
C PHE A 149 -14.16 -11.95 7.46
N LYS A 150 -14.69 -10.82 6.99
CA LYS A 150 -14.91 -9.57 7.75
C LYS A 150 -13.65 -9.05 8.45
N PRO A 151 -12.54 -8.79 7.72
CA PRO A 151 -11.32 -8.25 8.30
C PRO A 151 -11.49 -6.77 8.70
N THR A 152 -10.64 -6.28 9.61
CA THR A 152 -10.44 -4.85 9.85
C THR A 152 -9.33 -4.27 8.97
N ARG A 153 -8.42 -5.14 8.47
CA ARG A 153 -7.29 -4.78 7.61
C ARG A 153 -7.19 -5.69 6.39
N VAL A 154 -6.92 -5.10 5.24
CA VAL A 154 -6.66 -5.82 3.98
C VAL A 154 -5.32 -5.38 3.43
N ALA A 155 -4.43 -6.32 3.15
CA ALA A 155 -3.19 -6.08 2.43
C ALA A 155 -3.24 -6.73 1.04
N ILE A 156 -2.77 -6.00 0.01
CA ILE A 156 -2.64 -6.51 -1.36
C ILE A 156 -1.17 -6.41 -1.79
N ASP A 157 -0.53 -7.56 -2.00
CA ASP A 157 0.88 -7.69 -2.35
C ASP A 157 1.09 -8.55 -3.61
N SER A 158 1.21 -8.01 -4.83
CA SER A 158 1.38 -6.59 -5.17
C SER A 158 0.37 -6.11 -6.21
N MET A 159 0.01 -4.83 -6.14
CA MET A 159 -0.81 -4.18 -7.17
C MET A 159 -0.08 -4.13 -8.51
N SER A 160 1.26 -4.07 -8.50
CA SER A 160 2.09 -4.12 -9.71
C SER A 160 2.01 -5.46 -10.45
N ALA A 161 1.76 -6.57 -9.74
CA ALA A 161 1.55 -7.86 -10.36
C ALA A 161 0.24 -7.91 -11.15
N LEU A 162 -0.84 -7.35 -10.58
CA LEU A 162 -2.14 -7.21 -11.24
C LEU A 162 -2.09 -6.21 -12.40
N GLU A 163 -1.34 -5.12 -12.26
CA GLU A 163 -1.17 -4.13 -13.33
C GLU A 163 -0.56 -4.76 -14.59
N ARG A 164 0.43 -5.63 -14.42
CA ARG A 164 1.18 -6.26 -15.52
C ARG A 164 0.30 -7.04 -16.49
N VAL A 165 -0.76 -7.67 -16.00
CA VAL A 165 -1.63 -8.56 -16.79
C VAL A 165 -2.85 -7.83 -17.35
N SER A 166 -2.88 -6.50 -17.29
CA SER A 166 -4.09 -5.73 -17.58
C SER A 166 -3.83 -4.48 -18.42
N THR A 167 -4.91 -3.94 -19.00
CA THR A 167 -4.85 -2.62 -19.65
C THR A 167 -4.85 -1.52 -18.59
N LYS A 168 -4.23 -0.36 -18.87
CA LYS A 168 -4.23 0.80 -17.96
C LYS A 168 -5.64 1.21 -17.49
N LYS A 169 -6.62 1.13 -18.39
CA LYS A 169 -8.03 1.44 -18.07
C LYS A 169 -8.61 0.38 -17.12
N GLY A 170 -8.49 -0.91 -17.47
CA GLY A 170 -9.01 -2.01 -16.65
C GLY A 170 -8.38 -2.06 -15.26
N PHE A 171 -7.07 -1.81 -15.17
CA PHE A 171 -6.37 -1.70 -13.89
C PHE A 171 -6.89 -0.56 -13.03
N ARG A 172 -7.06 0.63 -13.62
CA ARG A 172 -7.60 1.80 -12.90
C ARG A 172 -9.03 1.53 -12.41
N GLU A 173 -9.84 0.89 -13.24
CA GLU A 173 -11.20 0.46 -12.92
C GLU A 173 -11.22 -0.54 -11.75
N PHE A 174 -10.33 -1.53 -11.77
CA PHE A 174 -10.10 -2.46 -10.67
C PHE A 174 -9.72 -1.74 -9.37
N VAL A 175 -8.72 -0.84 -9.42
CA VAL A 175 -8.24 -0.08 -8.26
C VAL A 175 -9.37 0.74 -7.62
N ILE A 176 -10.19 1.41 -8.45
CA ILE A 176 -11.38 2.15 -7.98
C ILE A 176 -12.37 1.19 -7.31
N GLY A 177 -12.66 0.07 -7.96
CA GLY A 177 -13.60 -0.94 -7.48
C GLY A 177 -13.23 -1.52 -6.12
N ILE A 178 -11.96 -1.91 -5.92
CA ILE A 178 -11.50 -2.48 -4.66
C ILE A 178 -11.34 -1.42 -3.57
N THR A 179 -10.81 -0.24 -3.92
CA THR A 179 -10.64 0.88 -2.97
C THR A 179 -11.98 1.35 -2.43
N SER A 180 -12.96 1.59 -3.30
CA SER A 180 -14.28 2.02 -2.86
C SER A 180 -14.94 0.98 -1.96
N PHE A 181 -14.75 -0.30 -2.26
CA PHE A 181 -15.33 -1.38 -1.48
C PHE A 181 -14.71 -1.47 -0.07
N ILE A 182 -13.38 -1.43 0.02
CA ILE A 182 -12.65 -1.40 1.30
C ILE A 182 -13.10 -0.21 2.16
N LYS A 183 -13.16 0.99 1.56
CA LYS A 183 -13.60 2.21 2.27
C LYS A 183 -15.07 2.13 2.72
N GLN A 184 -15.97 1.61 1.88
CA GLN A 184 -17.38 1.45 2.24
C GLN A 184 -17.58 0.50 3.43
N LYS A 185 -16.70 -0.49 3.59
CA LYS A 185 -16.71 -1.44 4.71
C LYS A 185 -15.96 -0.92 5.94
N GLU A 186 -15.42 0.30 5.92
CA GLU A 186 -14.64 0.89 7.02
C GLU A 186 -13.43 0.02 7.41
N ILE A 187 -12.76 -0.54 6.38
CA ILE A 187 -11.57 -1.40 6.47
C ILE A 187 -10.34 -0.59 6.06
N ALA A 188 -9.21 -0.82 6.72
CA ALA A 188 -7.93 -0.23 6.32
C ALA A 188 -7.27 -1.05 5.22
N GLY A 189 -6.90 -0.41 4.10
CA GLY A 189 -6.24 -1.07 2.98
C GLY A 189 -4.77 -0.71 2.87
N LEU A 190 -3.87 -1.68 2.78
CA LEU A 190 -2.46 -1.48 2.43
C LEU A 190 -2.15 -2.14 1.09
N PHE A 191 -1.74 -1.35 0.11
CA PHE A 191 -1.39 -1.81 -1.23
C PHE A 191 0.11 -1.68 -1.43
N THR A 192 0.76 -2.69 -1.98
CA THR A 192 2.17 -2.57 -2.41
C THR A 192 2.24 -2.32 -3.91
N SER A 193 3.23 -1.52 -4.34
CA SER A 193 3.52 -1.28 -5.75
C SER A 193 5.03 -1.24 -5.97
N THR A 194 5.51 -2.12 -6.83
CA THR A 194 6.93 -2.17 -7.20
C THR A 194 7.22 -1.16 -8.30
N SER A 195 8.16 -0.25 -8.05
CA SER A 195 8.71 0.61 -9.09
C SER A 195 9.75 -0.17 -9.91
N PRO A 196 9.78 -0.02 -11.25
CA PRO A 196 10.80 -0.66 -12.08
C PRO A 196 12.19 -0.04 -11.89
N THR A 197 12.26 1.20 -11.40
CA THR A 197 13.53 1.90 -11.17
C THR A 197 14.06 1.65 -9.76
N LEU A 198 15.36 1.32 -9.65
CA LEU A 198 15.98 0.96 -8.37
C LEU A 198 16.25 2.16 -7.46
N MET A 199 16.79 3.25 -8.02
CA MET A 199 17.33 4.40 -7.26
C MET A 199 16.53 5.70 -7.47
N GLY A 200 15.81 5.80 -8.60
CA GLY A 200 14.91 6.91 -8.84
C GLY A 200 14.24 6.83 -10.21
N GLY A 201 13.02 7.37 -10.25
CA GLY A 201 12.18 7.48 -11.43
C GLY A 201 11.41 8.78 -11.40
N THR A 202 10.95 9.23 -12.58
CA THR A 202 10.25 10.51 -12.75
C THR A 202 8.83 10.53 -12.17
N SER A 203 8.29 9.36 -11.77
CA SER A 203 6.96 9.27 -11.17
C SER A 203 6.95 8.37 -9.94
N ILE A 204 6.24 8.83 -8.91
CA ILE A 204 6.06 8.13 -7.64
C ILE A 204 5.22 6.85 -7.81
N THR A 205 4.37 6.80 -8.84
CA THR A 205 3.56 5.62 -9.22
C THR A 205 3.29 5.69 -10.72
N GLU A 206 3.90 4.81 -11.52
CA GLU A 206 3.69 4.77 -12.98
C GLU A 206 2.24 4.44 -13.37
N ALA A 207 1.45 3.97 -12.39
CA ALA A 207 0.11 3.43 -12.55
C ALA A 207 -1.06 4.40 -12.20
N HIS A 208 -0.81 5.68 -11.95
CA HIS A 208 -1.82 6.65 -11.45
C HIS A 208 -2.53 6.27 -10.12
N ILE A 209 -2.12 5.20 -9.43
CA ILE A 209 -2.69 4.73 -8.15
C ILE A 209 -2.53 5.79 -7.04
N SER A 210 -1.48 6.61 -7.08
CA SER A 210 -1.22 7.70 -6.11
C SER A 210 -2.35 8.73 -6.00
N THR A 211 -3.15 8.89 -7.06
CA THR A 211 -4.29 9.82 -7.07
C THR A 211 -5.49 9.30 -6.29
N ILE A 212 -5.63 7.98 -6.23
CA ILE A 212 -6.75 7.26 -5.60
C ILE A 212 -6.48 6.98 -4.12
N THR A 213 -5.20 6.84 -3.75
CA THR A 213 -4.76 6.54 -2.38
C THR A 213 -4.73 7.77 -1.49
N ASP A 214 -4.94 7.56 -0.18
CA ASP A 214 -4.98 8.64 0.80
C ASP A 214 -3.60 8.91 1.39
N SER A 215 -2.83 7.83 1.61
CA SER A 215 -1.49 7.86 2.19
C SER A 215 -0.50 7.15 1.27
N ILE A 216 0.71 7.70 1.14
CA ILE A 216 1.80 7.11 0.34
C ILE A 216 3.05 7.04 1.20
N ILE A 217 3.54 5.82 1.38
CA ILE A 217 4.83 5.49 1.98
C ILE A 217 5.78 5.12 0.86
N LEU A 218 6.92 5.81 0.79
CA LEU A 218 7.93 5.58 -0.23
C LEU A 218 9.16 4.93 0.40
N LEU A 219 9.54 3.77 -0.14
CA LEU A 219 10.75 3.04 0.19
C LEU A 219 11.77 3.18 -0.95
N ARG A 220 13.02 3.50 -0.63
CA ARG A 220 14.09 3.65 -1.62
C ARG A 220 15.40 3.06 -1.17
N TYR A 221 16.25 2.74 -2.13
CA TYR A 221 17.66 2.58 -1.86
C TYR A 221 18.35 3.95 -1.86
N VAL A 222 19.36 4.07 -1.00
CA VAL A 222 20.26 5.21 -0.93
C VAL A 222 21.67 4.63 -0.92
N GLU A 223 22.43 4.86 -1.99
CA GLU A 223 23.83 4.44 -2.04
C GLU A 223 24.68 5.43 -1.26
N LEU A 224 25.36 4.96 -0.21
CA LEU A 224 26.25 5.77 0.60
C LEU A 224 27.53 4.99 0.88
N PHE A 225 28.67 5.56 0.50
CA PHE A 225 29.99 4.97 0.74
C PHE A 225 30.12 3.52 0.21
N GLY A 226 29.51 3.22 -0.94
CA GLY A 226 29.50 1.86 -1.52
C GLY A 226 28.53 0.88 -0.85
N GLU A 227 27.73 1.33 0.12
CA GLU A 227 26.69 0.53 0.77
C GLU A 227 25.30 0.90 0.25
N MET A 228 24.51 -0.13 -0.05
CA MET A 228 23.09 0.05 -0.37
C MET A 228 22.28 0.16 0.92
N ARG A 229 22.01 1.39 1.35
CA ARG A 229 21.11 1.67 2.48
C ARG A 229 19.68 1.78 2.01
N ARG A 230 18.73 1.74 2.96
CA ARG A 230 17.30 1.89 2.67
C ARG A 230 16.75 3.13 3.37
N GLY A 231 15.93 3.88 2.66
CA GLY A 231 15.24 5.07 3.14
C GLY A 231 13.73 4.91 3.07
N ILE A 232 13.03 5.40 4.09
CA ILE A 232 11.57 5.46 4.19
C ILE A 232 11.12 6.91 4.36
N THR A 233 10.04 7.30 3.68
CA THR A 233 9.41 8.60 3.88
C THR A 233 7.90 8.52 3.70
N VAL A 234 7.17 9.29 4.49
CA VAL A 234 5.74 9.51 4.28
C VAL A 234 5.63 10.64 3.25
N LEU A 235 5.30 10.29 2.01
CA LEU A 235 5.26 11.27 0.93
C LEU A 235 3.97 12.10 0.96
N LYS A 236 2.86 11.44 1.31
CA LYS A 236 1.53 12.02 1.33
C LYS A 236 0.72 11.37 2.43
N MET A 237 -0.06 12.18 3.14
CA MET A 237 -1.11 11.69 4.04
C MET A 237 -2.26 12.69 4.07
N ARG A 238 -3.41 12.32 3.49
CA ARG A 238 -4.59 13.20 3.53
C ARG A 238 -5.19 13.22 4.93
N GLY A 239 -5.53 14.40 5.43
CA GLY A 239 -6.15 14.57 6.75
C GLY A 239 -5.19 14.48 7.94
N SER A 240 -3.88 14.36 7.72
CA SER A 240 -2.88 14.32 8.79
C SER A 240 -1.65 15.14 8.45
N MET A 241 -1.07 15.78 9.47
CA MET A 241 0.35 16.12 9.42
C MET A 241 1.16 14.83 9.39
N HIS A 242 2.29 14.86 8.70
CA HIS A 242 3.22 13.74 8.65
C HIS A 242 4.65 14.28 8.56
N ASP A 243 5.59 13.46 9.01
CA ASP A 243 7.02 13.73 8.91
C ASP A 243 7.42 13.90 7.43
N LYS A 244 8.30 14.87 7.20
CA LYS A 244 8.79 15.26 5.88
C LYS A 244 10.20 14.76 5.60
N HIS A 245 10.86 14.18 6.61
CA HIS A 245 12.21 13.65 6.44
C HIS A 245 12.21 12.32 5.67
N ILE A 246 13.39 11.99 5.15
CA ILE A 246 13.71 10.65 4.66
C ILE A 246 14.56 9.98 5.73
N CYS A 247 13.99 8.95 6.37
CA CYS A 247 14.62 8.21 7.46
C CYS A 247 15.35 6.98 6.95
N GLU A 248 16.56 6.70 7.45
CA GLU A 248 17.19 5.40 7.22
C GLU A 248 16.36 4.31 7.94
N PHE A 249 16.28 3.11 7.37
CA PHE A 249 15.80 1.95 8.12
C PHE A 249 16.63 0.70 7.83
N THR A 250 16.64 -0.21 8.80
CA THR A 250 17.25 -1.54 8.68
C THR A 250 16.20 -2.63 8.86
N ILE A 251 16.51 -3.82 8.35
CA ILE A 251 15.67 -5.01 8.48
C ILE A 251 16.51 -6.08 9.16
N ASP A 252 15.99 -6.68 10.22
CA ASP A 252 16.60 -7.83 10.89
C ASP A 252 15.54 -8.91 11.21
N SER A 253 15.88 -9.88 12.07
CA SER A 253 14.97 -10.96 12.43
C SER A 253 13.79 -10.55 13.32
N LYS A 254 13.69 -9.27 13.69
CA LYS A 254 12.60 -8.68 14.46
C LYS A 254 11.77 -7.68 13.64
N GLY A 255 12.03 -7.57 12.34
CA GLY A 255 11.26 -6.73 11.44
C GLY A 255 11.98 -5.44 11.02
N MET A 256 11.20 -4.38 10.80
CA MET A 256 11.70 -3.09 10.32
C MET A 256 12.05 -2.13 11.47
N HIS A 257 13.26 -1.56 11.44
CA HIS A 257 13.73 -0.58 12.41
C HIS A 257 14.02 0.76 11.74
N ILE A 258 13.17 1.76 11.97
CA ILE A 258 13.36 3.11 11.44
C ILE A 258 14.32 3.88 12.34
N LYS A 259 15.34 4.48 11.73
CA LYS A 259 16.42 5.22 12.37
C LYS A 259 16.29 6.72 12.11
N GLN A 260 17.39 7.43 12.31
CA GLN A 260 17.50 8.87 12.09
C GLN A 260 17.41 9.25 10.61
N PRO A 261 17.00 10.49 10.31
CA PRO A 261 16.96 11.01 8.96
C PRO A 261 18.34 11.23 8.35
N PHE A 262 18.41 11.12 7.02
CA PHE A 262 19.56 11.51 6.24
C PHE A 262 19.69 13.05 6.20
N LYS A 263 20.25 13.65 7.25
CA LYS A 263 20.33 15.12 7.39
C LYS A 263 21.38 15.78 6.48
N ASP A 264 22.49 15.10 6.25
CA ASP A 264 23.66 15.68 5.56
C ASP A 264 23.68 15.37 4.04
N LEU A 265 22.52 15.02 3.47
CA LEU A 265 22.40 14.52 2.11
C LEU A 265 21.25 15.20 1.36
N TYR A 266 21.52 15.62 0.12
CA TYR A 266 20.49 16.04 -0.84
C TYR A 266 20.53 15.17 -2.09
N GLY A 267 19.50 15.25 -2.93
CA GLY A 267 19.43 14.46 -4.17
C GLY A 267 18.97 13.01 -3.99
N ILE A 268 18.59 12.59 -2.77
CA ILE A 268 18.10 11.22 -2.49
C ILE A 268 16.91 10.85 -3.39
N ILE A 269 15.97 11.78 -3.58
CA ILE A 269 14.80 11.55 -4.46
C ILE A 269 15.20 11.48 -5.95
N ALA A 270 16.27 12.18 -6.34
CA ALA A 270 16.79 12.11 -7.70
C ALA A 270 17.58 10.81 -7.97
N GLY A 271 17.95 10.07 -6.92
CA GLY A 271 18.80 8.88 -7.02
C GLY A 271 20.30 9.18 -7.06
N GLU A 272 20.69 10.44 -6.92
CA GLU A 272 22.09 10.90 -6.89
C GLU A 272 22.37 11.62 -5.56
N PRO A 273 22.54 10.88 -4.45
CA PRO A 273 22.80 11.48 -3.15
C PRO A 273 24.15 12.20 -3.14
N LYS A 274 24.16 13.45 -2.68
CA LYS A 274 25.37 14.27 -2.53
C LYS A 274 25.49 14.74 -1.09
N PHE A 275 26.71 14.63 -0.54
CA PHE A 275 27.02 15.08 0.81
C PHE A 275 27.12 16.61 0.85
N VAL A 276 26.57 17.22 1.89
CA VAL A 276 26.73 18.65 2.17
C VAL A 276 27.65 18.81 3.36
N SER A 277 28.64 19.69 3.24
CA SER A 277 29.49 20.00 4.39
C SER A 277 28.68 20.69 5.49
N ARG A 278 28.98 20.45 6.78
CA ARG A 278 28.28 21.10 7.89
C ARG A 278 28.30 22.64 7.81
N SER A 279 29.39 23.22 7.29
CA SER A 279 29.50 24.66 7.06
C SER A 279 28.50 25.19 6.03
N GLU A 280 28.12 24.38 5.04
CA GLU A 280 27.09 24.76 4.06
C GLU A 280 25.67 24.58 4.62
N LEU A 281 25.44 23.57 5.46
CA LEU A 281 24.17 23.38 6.15
C LEU A 281 23.86 24.56 7.08
N GLU A 282 24.82 24.95 7.92
CA GLU A 282 24.68 26.13 8.80
C GLU A 282 24.43 27.41 8.00
N ARG A 283 25.05 27.56 6.82
CA ARG A 283 24.81 28.70 5.93
C ARG A 283 23.40 28.67 5.33
N LEU A 284 22.88 27.50 4.97
CA LEU A 284 21.55 27.34 4.39
C LEU A 284 20.44 27.56 5.42
N ASP A 285 20.59 27.05 6.64
CA ASP A 285 19.61 27.26 7.71
C ASP A 285 19.47 28.76 8.05
N ASN A 286 20.60 29.48 8.13
CA ASN A 286 20.62 30.93 8.33
C ASN A 286 19.95 31.73 7.20
N LEU A 287 19.90 31.19 5.97
CA LEU A 287 19.25 31.83 4.81
C LEU A 287 17.71 31.78 4.88
N PHE A 288 17.14 30.82 5.62
CA PHE A 288 15.69 30.64 5.72
C PHE A 288 15.11 31.07 7.07
N ASP A 289 15.95 31.30 8.09
CA ASP A 289 15.51 31.86 9.37
C ASP A 289 15.20 33.37 9.32
N ASP A 290 15.66 34.09 8.29
CA ASP A 290 15.35 35.52 8.06
C ASP A 290 13.91 35.79 7.54
N ILE A 291 13.05 34.77 7.42
CA ILE A 291 11.66 34.89 6.91
C ILE A 291 10.61 34.55 7.99
N LYS A 292 10.96 34.55 9.28
CA LYS A 292 10.00 34.40 10.39
C LYS A 292 9.61 35.72 11.05
#